data_AF-A0A3D3V3L3-F1
#
_entry.id   AF-A0A3D3V3L3-F1
#
_cell.length_a   1.000
_cell.length_b   1.000
_cell.length_c   1.000
_cell.angle_alpha   90.00
_cell.angle_beta   90.00
_cell.angle_gamma   90.00
#
_symmetry.space_group_name_H-M   'P 1'
#
loop_
_entity.id
_entity.type
_entity.pdbx_description
1 polymer ?
#
loop_
_entity_poly.entity_id
_entity_poly.type
_entity_poly.pdbx_seq_one_letter_code
_entity_poly.pdbx_strand_id
1 'polypeptide(L)' 'MKIEDMMNELEKIVGLLNSQNLSLDESLELYRRGIEMYKRLQEALSKAKIEVEDLYAQLHQSEVKTDADDRSAERRED' A
#
# COMPACT_ATOMS: atom_id res chain seq x y z
N MET A 1 -6.58 10.13 5.67
CA MET A 1 -5.30 10.80 5.37
C MET A 1 -4.66 10.05 4.21
N LYS A 2 -4.09 10.73 3.22
CA LYS A 2 -3.43 10.06 2.09
C LYS A 2 -2.07 9.51 2.53
N ILE A 3 -1.51 8.57 1.77
CA ILE A 3 -0.20 7.96 2.06
C ILE A 3 0.89 9.02 2.06
N GLU A 4 0.85 9.94 1.10
CA GLU A 4 1.79 11.05 0.96
C GLU A 4 1.74 11.98 2.18
N ASP A 5 0.54 12.26 2.70
CA ASP A 5 0.37 13.08 3.90
C ASP A 5 0.96 12.39 5.14
N MET A 6 0.74 11.07 5.28
CA MET A 6 1.30 10.27 6.38
C MET A 6 2.84 10.22 6.32
N MET A 7 3.40 10.08 5.12
CA MET A 7 4.85 10.14 4.91
C MET A 7 5.41 11.51 5.28
N ASN A 8 4.80 12.59 4.80
CA ASN A 8 5.23 13.96 5.10
C ASN A 8 5.18 14.26 6.61
N GLU A 9 4.16 13.77 7.33
CA GLU A 9 4.09 13.92 8.78
C GLU A 9 5.15 13.09 9.51
N LEU A 10 5.41 11.86 9.06
CA LEU A 10 6.47 11.04 9.66
C LEU A 10 7.86 11.66 9.45
N GLU A 11 8.14 12.19 8.27
CA GLU A 11 9.38 12.92 7.97
C GLU A 11 9.55 14.15 8.87
N LYS A 12 8.46 14.90 9.12
CA LYS A 12 8.48 16.03 10.06
C LYS A 12 8.81 15.56 11.48
N ILE A 13 8.21 14.46 11.95
CA ILE A 13 8.49 13.90 13.28
C ILE A 13 9.97 13.50 13.39
N VAL A 14 10.51 12.82 12.38
CA VAL A 14 11.93 12.45 12.33
C VAL A 14 12.83 13.68 12.32
N GLY A 15 12.48 14.70 11.53
CA GLY A 15 13.19 15.97 11.49
C GLY A 15 13.23 16.67 12.85
N LEU A 16 12.11 16.67 13.58
CA LEU A 16 12.03 17.21 14.94
C LEU A 16 12.88 16.40 15.92
N LEU A 17 12.81 15.06 15.88
CA LEU A 17 13.60 14.18 16.74
C LEU A 17 15.12 14.35 16.55
N ASN A 18 15.55 14.72 15.35
CA ASN A 18 16.96 15.01 15.05
C ASN A 18 17.41 16.42 15.50
N SER A 19 16.49 17.26 15.99
CA SER A 19 16.83 18.59 16.50
C SER A 19 17.48 18.49 17.89
N GLN A 20 18.49 19.34 18.14
CA GLN A 20 19.26 19.31 19.39
C GLN A 20 18.56 19.97 20.59
N ASN A 21 17.34 20.50 20.41
CA ASN A 21 16.65 21.35 21.40
C ASN A 21 15.41 20.69 22.04
N LEU A 22 15.26 19.36 21.93
CA LEU A 22 14.15 18.65 22.56
C LEU A 22 14.52 18.20 23.98
N SER A 23 13.57 18.35 24.89
CA SER A 23 13.60 17.64 26.16
C SER A 23 13.36 16.13 25.96
N LEU A 24 13.66 15.34 27.00
CA LEU A 24 13.39 13.90 26.99
C LEU A 24 11.89 13.60 26.81
N ASP A 25 11.03 14.33 27.51
CA ASP A 25 9.58 14.12 27.45
C ASP A 25 9.01 14.42 26.06
N GLU A 26 9.46 15.52 25.43
CA GLU A 26 9.08 15.85 24.05
C GLU A 26 9.59 14.81 23.05
N SER A 27 10.81 14.32 23.24
CA SER A 27 11.39 13.26 22.42
C SER A 27 10.59 11.96 22.52
N LEU A 28 10.17 11.58 23.73
CA LEU A 28 9.35 10.39 23.97
C LEU A 28 7.95 10.52 23.37
N GLU A 29 7.36 11.72 23.40
CA GLU A 29 6.05 11.97 22.79
C GLU A 29 6.13 11.94 21.26
N LEU A 30 7.13 12.60 20.66
CA LEU A 30 7.37 12.55 19.22
C LEU A 30 7.65 11.13 18.74
N TYR A 31 8.43 10.36 19.50
CA TYR A 31 8.73 8.97 19.18
C TYR A 31 7.47 8.09 19.20
N ARG A 32 6.62 8.23 20.24
CA ARG A 32 5.33 7.52 20.31
C ARG A 32 4.44 7.85 19.13
N ARG A 33 4.33 9.13 18.78
CA ARG A 33 3.58 9.59 17.60
C ARG A 33 4.17 9.03 16.30
N GLY A 34 5.49 8.99 16.19
CA GLY A 34 6.19 8.40 15.04
C GLY A 34 5.88 6.92 14.85
N ILE A 35 5.89 6.12 15.93
CA ILE A 35 5.52 4.70 15.87
C ILE A 35 4.07 4.51 15.41
N GLU A 36 3.14 5.28 15.98
CA GLU A 36 1.73 5.20 15.61
C GLU A 36 1.53 5.55 14.12
N MET A 37 2.20 6.58 13.64
CA MET A 37 2.13 6.99 12.24
C MET A 37 2.74 5.94 11.31
N TYR A 38 3.89 5.39 11.69
CA TYR A 38 4.55 4.31 10.94
C TYR A 38 3.65 3.08 10.79
N LYS A 39 2.96 2.66 11.85
CA LYS A 39 2.02 1.53 11.80
C LYS A 39 0.90 1.77 10.79
N ARG A 40 0.27 2.96 10.83
CA ARG A 40 -0.81 3.32 9.90
C ARG A 40 -0.34 3.35 8.46
N LEU A 41 0.87 3.87 8.22
CA LEU A 41 1.48 3.89 6.89
C LEU A 41 1.72 2.47 6.38
N GLN A 42 2.27 1.58 7.22
CA GLN A 42 2.49 0.18 6.86
C GLN A 42 1.17 -0.52 6.51
N GLU A 43 0.11 -0.31 7.28
CA GLU A 43 -1.20 -0.88 7.01
C GLU A 43 -1.78 -0.38 5.68
N ALA A 44 -1.66 0.93 5.40
CA ALA A 44 -2.14 1.52 4.17
C ALA A 44 -1.39 0.96 2.94
N LEU A 45 -0.05 0.85 3.02
CA LEU A 45 0.77 0.27 1.96
C LEU A 45 0.45 -1.21 1.74
N SER A 46 0.22 -1.97 2.80
CA SER A 46 -0.16 -3.38 2.71
C SER A 46 -1.49 -3.55 1.97
N LYS A 47 -2.50 -2.73 2.29
CA LYS A 47 -3.79 -2.74 1.60
C LYS A 47 -3.66 -2.36 0.12
N ALA A 48 -2.90 -1.32 -0.18
CA ALA A 48 -2.66 -0.89 -1.55
C ALA A 48 -1.95 -1.99 -2.37
N LYS A 49 -1.00 -2.71 -1.76
CA LYS A 49 -0.33 -3.84 -2.41
C LYS A 49 -1.33 -4.95 -2.77
N ILE A 50 -2.19 -5.35 -1.82
CA ILE A 50 -3.21 -6.38 -2.05
C ILE A 50 -4.15 -5.96 -3.20
N GLU A 51 -4.60 -4.71 -3.20
CA GLU A 51 -5.47 -4.19 -4.25
C GLU A 51 -4.82 -4.25 -5.64
N VAL A 52 -3.53 -3.92 -5.74
CA VAL A 52 -2.77 -4.05 -6.98
C VAL A 52 -2.66 -5.50 -7.42
N GLU A 53 -2.33 -6.42 -6.50
CA GLU A 53 -2.25 -7.86 -6.78
C GLU A 53 -3.59 -8.43 -7.28
N ASP A 54 -4.70 -8.02 -6.66
CA ASP A 54 -6.05 -8.41 -7.07
C ASP A 54 -6.41 -7.91 -8.47
N LEU A 55 -6.04 -6.67 -8.81
CA LEU A 55 -6.25 -6.11 -10.15
C LEU A 55 -5.44 -6.86 -11.21
N TYR A 56 -4.19 -7.21 -10.93
CA TYR A 56 -3.37 -8.05 -11.83
C TYR A 56 -3.98 -9.44 -12.02
N ALA A 57 -4.46 -10.06 -10.94
CA ALA A 57 -5.10 -11.38 -11.01
C ALA A 57 -6.38 -11.34 -11.87
N GLN A 58 -7.19 -10.30 -11.73
CA GLN A 58 -8.39 -10.09 -12.54
C GLN A 58 -8.05 -9.90 -14.02
N LEU A 59 -7.02 -9.10 -14.34
CA LEU A 59 -6.56 -8.90 -15.71
C LEU A 59 -6.15 -10.24 -16.35
N HIS A 60 -5.34 -11.04 -15.67
CA HIS A 60 -4.91 -12.34 -16.19
C HIS A 60 -6.05 -13.36 -16.32
N GLN A 61 -7.05 -13.35 -15.43
CA GLN A 61 -8.25 -14.19 -15.61
C GLN A 61 -9.11 -13.76 -16.81
N SER A 62 -9.05 -12.48 -17.19
CA SER A 62 -9.79 -11.93 -18.33
C SER A 62 -9.19 -12.39 -19.67
N GLU A 63 -7.86 -12.47 -19.76
CA GLU A 63 -7.13 -12.93 -20.95
C GLU A 63 -7.29 -14.45 -21.19
N VAL A 64 -7.42 -15.25 -20.14
CA VAL A 64 -7.56 -16.71 -20.28
C VAL A 64 -8.98 -17.14 -20.72
N LYS A 65 -10.00 -16.32 -20.47
CA LYS A 65 -11.39 -16.64 -20.87
C LYS A 65 -11.69 -16.40 -22.35
N THR A 66 -10.90 -15.57 -23.04
CA THR A 66 -11.16 -15.24 -24.45
C THR A 66 -10.68 -16.33 -25.42
N ASP A 67 -9.68 -17.15 -25.04
CA ASP A 67 -9.16 -18.24 -25.89
C ASP A 67 -9.93 -19.57 -25.80
N ALA A 68 -10.73 -19.76 -24.75
CA ALA A 68 -11.45 -21.02 -24.49
C ALA A 68 -12.81 -21.11 -25.19
N ASP A 69 -13.47 -19.97 -25.41
CA ASP A 69 -14.77 -19.92 -26.07
C ASP A 69 -14.66 -20.00 -27.61
N ASP A 70 -13.53 -19.63 -28.21
CA ASP A 70 -13.34 -19.68 -29.68
C ASP A 70 -13.09 -21.12 -30.20
N ARG A 71 -12.35 -21.94 -29.43
CA ARG A 71 -12.03 -23.34 -29.82
C ARG A 71 -13.17 -24.35 -29.65
N SER A 72 -14.25 -23.98 -28.98
CA SER A 72 -15.42 -24.85 -28.79
C SER A 72 -16.52 -24.63 -29.83
N ALA A 73 -16.40 -23.60 -30.68
CA ALA A 73 -17.27 -23.38 -31.85
C ALA A 73 -16.86 -24.21 -33.08
N GLU A 74 -15.56 -24.48 -33.29
CA GLU A 74 -15.06 -25.18 -34.49
C GLU A 74 -15.14 -26.72 -34.45
N ARG A 75 -15.39 -27.34 -33.29
CA ARG A 75 -15.41 -28.82 -33.16
C ARG A 75 -16.79 -29.47 -33.31
N ARG A 76 -17.79 -28.76 -33.83
CA ARG A 76 -19.17 -29.27 -34.00
C ARG A 76 -19.58 -29.57 -35.45
N GLU A 77 -18.68 -29.40 -36.41
CA GLU A 77 -18.90 -29.78 -37.81
C GLU A 77 -17.89 -30.86 -38.20
N ASP A 78 -18.20 -32.12 -37.87
CA ASP A 78 -17.78 -33.33 -38.58
C ASP A 78 -18.54 -34.57 -38.06
#